data_AF-A0A7R9R014-F1
#
_entry.id   AF-A0A7R9R014-F1
#
_cell.length_a   1.000
_cell.length_b   1.000
_cell.length_c   1.000
_cell.angle_alpha   90.00
_cell.angle_beta   90.00
_cell.angle_gamma   90.00
#
_symmetry.space_group_name_H-M   'P 1'
#
loop_
_entity.id
_entity.type
_entity.pdbx_description
1 polymer ?
#
loop_
_entity_poly.entity_id
_entity_poly.type
_entity_poly.pdbx_seq_one_letter_code
_entity_poly.pdbx_strand_id
1 'polypeptide(L)' 'MAAEAEAAREARAKVIAAEGEQKSARALKEAAEVIAQSPAALQLRYLQTLNTISAEKNSTIIFPLPIDFLSHFIRKG' A
#
# COMPACT_ATOMS: atom_id res chain seq x y z
N MET A 1 -38.17 4.48 19.36
CA MET A 1 -37.55 5.80 19.13
C MET A 1 -36.02 5.80 19.33
N ALA A 2 -35.46 5.67 20.55
CA ALA A 2 -33.98 5.73 20.72
C ALA A 2 -33.22 4.59 19.98
N ALA A 3 -33.70 3.35 20.08
CA ALA A 3 -33.09 2.21 19.40
C ALA A 3 -33.14 2.29 17.87
N GLU A 4 -34.18 2.92 17.31
CA GLU A 4 -34.32 3.11 15.86
C GLU A 4 -33.36 4.20 15.34
N ALA A 5 -33.13 5.25 16.14
CA ALA A 5 -32.16 6.29 15.81
C ALA A 5 -30.73 5.75 15.84
N GLU A 6 -30.39 4.89 16.82
CA GLU A 6 -29.10 4.20 16.90
C GLU A 6 -28.89 3.27 15.69
N ALA A 7 -29.89 2.44 15.35
CA ALA A 7 -29.84 1.54 14.20
C ALA A 7 -29.66 2.29 12.87
N ALA A 8 -30.34 3.42 12.69
CA ALA A 8 -30.19 4.26 11.51
C ALA A 8 -28.78 4.89 11.42
N ARG A 9 -28.19 5.29 12.57
CA ARG A 9 -26.83 5.82 12.64
C ARG A 9 -25.80 4.75 12.27
N GLU A 10 -25.91 3.55 12.84
CA GLU A 10 -25.00 2.45 12.55
C GLU A 10 -25.09 2.00 11.08
N ALA A 11 -26.30 1.90 10.53
CA ALA A 11 -26.51 1.59 9.13
C ALA A 11 -25.83 2.62 8.21
N ARG A 12 -25.99 3.93 8.51
CA ARG A 12 -25.31 5.00 7.77
C ARG A 12 -23.79 4.92 7.90
N ALA A 13 -23.26 4.64 9.09
CA ALA A 13 -21.82 4.50 9.30
C ALA A 13 -21.24 3.35 8.47
N LYS A 14 -21.94 2.21 8.39
CA LYS A 14 -21.55 1.06 7.56
C LYS A 14 -21.55 1.40 6.06
N VAL A 15 -22.56 2.13 5.59
CA VAL A 15 -22.62 2.58 4.19
C VAL A 15 -21.44 3.51 3.87
N ILE A 16 -21.17 4.50 4.72
CA ILE A 16 -20.04 5.43 4.53
C ILE A 16 -18.71 4.68 4.53
N ALA A 17 -18.53 3.71 5.43
CA ALA A 17 -17.32 2.90 5.47
C ALA A 17 -17.14 2.08 4.18
N ALA A 18 -18.20 1.42 3.70
CA ALA A 18 -18.18 0.62 2.47
C ALA A 18 -17.91 1.50 1.22
N GLU A 19 -18.51 2.69 1.14
CA GLU A 19 -18.26 3.65 0.07
C GLU A 19 -16.81 4.17 0.11
N GLY A 20 -16.30 4.47 1.30
CA GLY A 20 -14.92 4.87 1.52
C GLY A 20 -13.92 3.79 1.10
N GLU A 21 -14.20 2.53 1.44
CA GLU A 21 -13.41 1.39 1.04
C GLU A 21 -13.43 1.20 -0.49
N GLN A 22 -14.60 1.27 -1.11
CA GLN A 22 -14.72 1.15 -2.57
C GLN A 22 -13.93 2.26 -3.29
N LYS A 23 -14.01 3.50 -2.81
CA LYS A 23 -13.27 4.63 -3.37
C LYS A 23 -11.77 4.44 -3.21
N SER A 24 -11.33 3.99 -2.04
CA SER A 24 -9.91 3.72 -1.75
C SER A 24 -9.37 2.59 -2.63
N ALA A 25 -10.12 1.50 -2.78
CA ALA A 25 -9.75 0.38 -3.64
C ALA A 25 -9.59 0.81 -5.10
N ARG A 26 -10.50 1.64 -5.63
CA ARG A 26 -10.39 2.18 -6.99
C ARG A 26 -9.14 3.04 -7.17
N ALA A 27 -8.87 3.95 -6.23
CA ALA A 27 -7.69 4.81 -6.30
C ALA A 27 -6.38 4.00 -6.21
N LEU A 28 -6.34 2.98 -5.33
CA LEU A 28 -5.19 2.09 -5.22
C LEU A 28 -4.96 1.28 -6.49
N LYS A 29 -6.03 0.79 -7.13
CA LYS A 29 -5.95 0.09 -8.41
C LYS A 29 -5.35 1.00 -9.49
N GLU A 30 -5.88 2.21 -9.64
CA GLU A 30 -5.40 3.17 -10.64
C GLU A 30 -3.92 3.52 -10.41
N ALA A 31 -3.52 3.76 -9.15
CA ALA A 31 -2.13 3.97 -8.80
C ALA A 31 -1.25 2.75 -9.16
N ALA A 32 -1.72 1.54 -8.91
CA ALA A 32 -1.01 0.31 -9.28
C ALA A 32 -0.86 0.17 -10.81
N GLU A 33 -1.91 0.48 -11.57
CA GLU A 33 -1.88 0.47 -13.05
C GLU A 33 -0.88 1.50 -13.59
N VAL A 34 -0.86 2.72 -13.05
CA VAL A 34 0.12 3.75 -13.43
C VAL A 34 1.55 3.31 -13.10
N ILE A 35 1.78 2.73 -11.93
CA ILE A 35 3.10 2.21 -11.55
C ILE A 35 3.53 1.07 -12.49
N ALA A 36 2.61 0.19 -12.88
CA ALA A 36 2.90 -0.92 -13.78
C ALA A 36 3.35 -0.48 -15.19
N GLN A 37 3.01 0.75 -15.62
CA GLN A 37 3.46 1.30 -16.90
C GLN A 37 5.00 1.48 -16.97
N SER A 38 5.67 1.62 -15.82
CA SER A 38 7.13 1.75 -15.76
C SER A 38 7.69 0.91 -14.62
N PRO A 39 8.37 -0.21 -14.91
CA PRO A 39 8.99 -1.06 -13.88
C PRO A 39 9.95 -0.29 -12.95
N ALA A 40 10.61 0.75 -13.45
CA ALA A 40 11.49 1.61 -12.66
C ALA A 40 10.73 2.40 -11.56
N ALA A 41 9.41 2.62 -11.69
CA ALA A 41 8.61 3.33 -10.70
C ALA A 41 8.55 2.58 -9.36
N LEU A 42 8.45 1.23 -9.38
CA LEU A 42 8.52 0.43 -8.15
C LEU A 42 9.89 0.56 -7.48
N GLN A 43 10.97 0.56 -8.26
CA GLN A 43 12.32 0.73 -7.75
C GLN A 43 12.53 2.11 -7.14
N LEU A 44 11.99 3.18 -7.75
CA LEU A 44 12.04 4.53 -7.17
C LEU A 44 11.24 4.63 -5.87
N ARG A 45 10.03 4.05 -5.79
CA ARG A 45 9.27 3.99 -4.54
C ARG A 45 10.03 3.22 -3.46
N TYR A 46 10.71 2.14 -3.83
CA TYR A 46 11.55 1.38 -2.91
C TYR A 46 12.67 2.24 -2.33
N LEU A 47 13.42 2.96 -3.19
CA LEU A 47 14.47 3.88 -2.75
C LEU A 47 13.93 5.04 -1.88
N GLN A 48 12.74 5.57 -2.20
CA GLN A 48 12.08 6.59 -1.37
C GLN A 48 11.75 6.05 0.03
N THR A 49 11.17 4.84 0.12
CA THR A 49 10.88 4.19 1.40
C THR A 49 12.15 4.00 2.23
N LEU A 50 13.27 3.61 1.60
CA LEU A 50 14.56 3.50 2.30
C LEU A 50 15.04 4.85 2.82
N ASN A 51 14.89 5.92 2.04
CA ASN A 51 15.25 7.26 2.48
C ASN A 51 14.41 7.71 3.69
N THR A 52 13.10 7.41 3.68
CA THR A 52 12.20 7.68 4.81
C THR A 52 12.61 6.89 6.07
N ILE A 53 12.87 5.59 5.94
CA ILE A 53 13.32 4.74 7.07
C ILE A 53 14.66 5.23 7.62
N SER A 54 15.60 5.60 6.74
CA SER A 54 16.91 6.12 7.14
C SER A 54 16.83 7.42 7.93
N ALA A 55 15.79 8.23 7.71
CA ALA A 55 15.58 9.48 8.45
C ALA A 55 15.16 9.24 9.91
N GLU A 56 14.53 8.10 10.23
CA GLU A 56 13.99 7.82 11.56
C GLU A 56 15.04 7.37 12.60
N LYS A 57 16.36 7.38 12.31
CA LYS A 57 17.43 6.97 13.24
C LYS A 57 17.18 5.61 13.95
N ASN A 58 16.59 4.64 13.26
CA ASN A 58 16.42 3.30 13.83
C ASN A 58 17.72 2.49 13.70
N SER A 59 18.18 1.90 14.81
CA SER A 59 19.47 1.19 14.90
C SER A 59 19.51 -0.17 14.19
N THR A 60 18.38 -0.61 13.62
CA THR A 60 18.23 -1.89 12.89
C THR A 60 17.36 -1.67 11.66
N ILE A 61 17.92 -1.87 10.47
CA ILE A 61 17.21 -1.76 9.19
C ILE A 61 16.95 -3.18 8.68
N ILE A 62 15.69 -3.61 8.67
CA ILE A 62 15.29 -4.87 8.01
C ILE A 62 15.18 -4.57 6.52
N PHE A 63 16.10 -5.13 5.73
CA PHE A 63 16.19 -4.91 4.30
C PHE A 63 15.62 -6.12 3.54
N PRO A 64 14.35 -6.07 3.08
CA PRO A 64 13.79 -7.12 2.26
C PRO A 64 14.37 -7.04 0.85
N LEU A 65 15.25 -7.99 0.50
CA LEU A 65 15.76 -8.12 -0.87
C LEU A 65 14.71 -8.82 -1.76
N PRO A 66 14.29 -8.20 -2.88
CA PRO A 66 13.39 -8.86 -3.81
C PRO A 66 14.10 -10.04 -4.48
N ILE A 67 13.40 -11.18 -4.56
CA ILE A 67 13.92 -12.44 -5.11
C ILE A 67 14.31 -12.28 -6.60
N ASP A 68 13.68 -11.34 -7.31
CA ASP A 68 14.02 -11.02 -8.69
C ASP A 68 15.47 -10.51 -8.84
N PHE A 69 16.00 -9.76 -7.88
CA PHE A 69 17.42 -9.37 -7.88
C PHE A 69 18.34 -10.58 -7.67
N LEU A 70 17.95 -11.52 -6.80
CA LEU A 70 18.69 -12.76 -6.55
C LEU A 70 18.66 -13.68 -7.78
N SER A 71 17.56 -13.70 -8.54
CA SER A 71 17.41 -14.52 -9.74
C SER A 71 18.49 -14.24 -10.81
N HIS A 72 18.93 -12.99 -10.92
CA HIS A 72 19.99 -12.57 -11.85
C HIS A 72 21.37 -13.08 -11.45
N PHE A 73 21.59 -13.33 -10.15
CA PHE A 73 22.83 -13.90 -9.61
C PHE A 73 22.81 -15.43 -9.61
N ILE A 74 21.65 -16.06 -9.36
CA ILE A 74 21.52 -17.53 -9.29
C ILE A 74 21.56 -18.17 -10.69
N ARG A 75 21.05 -17.49 -11.72
CA ARG A 75 20.95 -18.04 -13.09
C ARG A 75 22.27 -18.00 -13.88
N LYS A 76 23.35 -17.48 -13.28
CA LYS A 76 24.72 -17.46 -13.86
C LYS A 76 25.66 -18.51 -13.25
N GLY A 77 25.16 -19.42 -12.43
CA GLY A 77 25.88 -20.59 -11.92
C GLY A 77 25.66 -21.82 -12.78
#